data_AF-A0A0G0N185-F1
#
_entry.id   AF-A0A0G0N185-F1
#
_cell.length_a   1.000
_cell.length_b   1.000
_cell.length_c   1.000
_cell.angle_alpha   90.00
_cell.angle_beta   90.00
_cell.angle_gamma   90.00
#
_symmetry.space_group_name_H-M   'P 1'
#
loop_
_entity.id
_entity.type
_entity.pdbx_description
1 polymer ?
#
loop_
_entity_poly.entity_id
_entity_poly.type
_entity_poly.pdbx_seq_one_letter_code
_entity_poly.pdbx_strand_id
1 'polypeptide(L)'
;MKFNYLDDFLRDLKSLKKKIPSLEQDLKNFEKFIPGVDFSKNKRFVILTEDSRKQIKIIKTRLMVRSLKGSSKTRLVFSFCVCEDCIDFIEIYLKNQKSREDDARIQEYLKCHN
;
A
#
# COMPACT_ATOMS: atom_id res chain seq x y z
N MET A 1 4.22 -11.11 11.00
CA MET A 1 4.12 -9.84 10.26
C MET A 1 3.13 -8.89 10.90
N LYS A 2 3.58 -7.70 11.27
CA LYS A 2 2.76 -6.60 11.82
C LYS A 2 2.25 -5.71 10.70
N PHE A 3 1.01 -5.23 10.80
CA PHE A 3 0.42 -4.27 9.86
C PHE A 3 0.15 -2.96 10.59
N ASN A 4 0.77 -1.87 10.12
CA ASN A 4 0.51 -0.53 10.64
C ASN A 4 -0.16 0.33 9.57
N TYR A 5 -1.00 1.24 10.02
CA TYR A 5 -1.77 2.15 9.19
C TYR A 5 -1.33 3.56 9.56
N LEU A 6 -0.64 4.25 8.65
CA LEU A 6 -0.23 5.62 8.93
C LEU A 6 -1.45 6.56 8.98
N ASP A 7 -1.35 7.66 9.71
CA ASP A 7 -2.47 8.60 9.89
C ASP A 7 -2.99 9.14 8.55
N ASP A 8 -2.08 9.45 7.63
CA ASP A 8 -2.42 9.85 6.26
C ASP A 8 -3.18 8.76 5.50
N PHE A 9 -2.77 7.51 5.65
CA PHE A 9 -3.46 6.38 5.06
C PHE A 9 -4.86 6.21 5.65
N LEU A 10 -5.03 6.36 6.96
CA LEU A 10 -6.33 6.29 7.62
C LEU A 10 -7.27 7.40 7.12
N ARG A 11 -6.75 8.60 6.88
CA ARG A 11 -7.50 9.71 6.25
C ARG A 11 -7.97 9.33 4.84
N ASP A 12 -7.08 8.78 4.03
CA ASP A 12 -7.39 8.34 2.67
C ASP A 12 -8.46 7.24 2.68
N LEU A 13 -8.26 6.20 3.51
CA LEU A 13 -9.16 5.07 3.69
C LEU A 13 -10.57 5.53 4.08
N LYS A 14 -10.67 6.45 5.06
CA LYS A 14 -11.94 7.03 5.49
C LYS A 14 -12.66 7.77 4.35
N SER A 15 -11.91 8.51 3.53
CA SER A 15 -12.48 9.22 2.38
C SER A 15 -13.00 8.25 1.31
N LEU A 16 -12.26 7.16 1.06
CA LEU A 16 -12.58 6.19 0.01
C LEU A 16 -13.66 5.19 0.41
N LYS A 17 -13.80 4.88 1.71
CA LYS A 17 -14.85 3.97 2.23
C LYS A 17 -16.26 4.41 1.81
N LYS A 18 -16.50 5.72 1.72
CA LYS A 18 -17.78 6.28 1.24
C LYS A 18 -18.13 5.86 -0.20
N LYS A 19 -17.10 5.65 -1.03
CA LYS A 19 -17.24 5.26 -2.45
C LYS A 19 -17.07 3.77 -2.67
N ILE A 20 -16.33 3.10 -1.78
CA ILE A 20 -15.93 1.69 -1.89
C ILE A 20 -16.24 1.02 -0.55
N PRO A 21 -17.51 0.60 -0.31
CA PRO A 21 -17.90 0.03 0.98
C PRO A 21 -17.12 -1.24 1.37
N SER A 22 -16.63 -2.00 0.37
CA SER A 22 -15.85 -3.22 0.60
C SER A 22 -14.38 -2.99 0.96
N LEU A 23 -13.90 -1.75 0.92
CA LEU A 23 -12.47 -1.43 0.93
C LEU A 23 -11.73 -1.97 2.15
N GLU A 24 -12.32 -1.84 3.33
CA GLU A 24 -11.71 -2.36 4.57
C GLU A 24 -11.58 -3.89 4.55
N GLN A 25 -12.61 -4.60 4.08
CA GLN A 25 -12.54 -6.05 3.99
C GLN A 25 -11.58 -6.49 2.87
N ASP A 26 -11.47 -5.72 1.79
CA ASP A 26 -10.52 -5.97 0.71
C ASP A 26 -9.07 -5.76 1.20
N LEU A 27 -8.82 -4.76 2.05
CA LEU A 27 -7.53 -4.59 2.73
C LEU A 27 -7.22 -5.75 3.68
N LYS A 28 -8.17 -6.19 4.51
CA LYS A 28 -7.97 -7.37 5.37
C LYS A 28 -7.64 -8.64 4.58
N ASN A 29 -8.22 -8.78 3.39
CA ASN A 29 -7.89 -9.90 2.50
C ASN A 29 -6.48 -9.75 1.91
N PHE A 30 -6.07 -8.52 1.60
CA PHE A 30 -4.71 -8.22 1.16
C PHE A 30 -3.67 -8.53 2.24
N GLU A 31 -3.91 -8.16 3.51
CA GLU A 31 -3.04 -8.49 4.65
C GLU A 31 -2.83 -10.00 4.81
N LYS A 32 -3.86 -10.81 4.57
CA LYS A 32 -3.75 -12.28 4.61
C LYS A 32 -2.94 -12.86 3.46
N PHE A 33 -2.95 -12.18 2.31
CA PHE A 33 -2.28 -12.63 1.10
C PHE A 33 -0.79 -12.26 1.08
N ILE A 34 -0.44 -11.07 1.59
CA ILE A 34 0.86 -10.46 1.36
C ILE A 34 2.08 -11.22 1.93
N PRO A 35 2.02 -11.95 3.08
CA PRO A 35 3.20 -12.61 3.64
C PRO A 35 3.78 -13.72 2.76
N GLY A 36 2.99 -14.29 1.83
CA GLY A 36 3.44 -15.32 0.89
C GLY A 36 3.92 -14.80 -0.46
N VAL A 37 4.04 -13.49 -0.64
CA VAL A 37 4.31 -12.87 -1.94
C VAL A 37 5.80 -12.64 -2.15
N ASP A 38 6.34 -13.22 -3.22
CA ASP A 38 7.63 -12.79 -3.78
C ASP A 38 7.41 -11.56 -4.68
N PHE A 39 7.72 -10.37 -4.14
CA PHE A 39 7.56 -9.10 -4.85
C PHE A 39 8.40 -9.00 -6.13
N SER A 40 9.53 -9.70 -6.19
CA SER A 40 10.44 -9.63 -7.35
C SER A 40 9.88 -10.36 -8.58
N LYS A 41 9.06 -11.39 -8.37
CA LYS A 41 8.49 -12.24 -9.44
C LYS A 41 7.06 -11.85 -9.82
N ASN A 42 6.40 -11.02 -9.01
CA ASN A 42 5.00 -10.69 -9.21
C ASN A 42 4.81 -9.32 -9.87
N LYS A 43 4.54 -9.33 -11.18
CA LYS A 43 4.32 -8.13 -12.02
C LYS A 43 3.21 -7.18 -11.53
N ARG A 44 2.37 -7.60 -10.57
CA ARG A 44 1.35 -6.73 -9.97
C ARG A 44 1.95 -5.71 -9.00
N PHE A 45 3.12 -6.02 -8.46
CA PHE A 45 3.83 -5.19 -7.51
C PHE A 45 4.96 -4.45 -8.23
N VAL A 46 5.02 -3.15 -8.01
CA VAL A 46 6.07 -2.28 -8.54
C VAL A 46 6.87 -1.79 -7.34
N ILE A 47 8.14 -2.15 -7.28
CA ILE A 47 9.06 -1.59 -6.29
C ILE A 47 9.37 -0.16 -6.75
N LEU A 48 8.95 0.82 -5.95
CA LEU A 48 9.21 2.24 -6.21
C LEU A 48 10.60 2.64 -5.72
N THR A 49 10.96 2.15 -4.54
CA THR A 49 12.23 2.43 -3.86
C THR A 49 12.64 1.21 -3.07
N GLU A 50 13.93 0.93 -3.02
CA GLU A 50 14.53 -0.11 -2.18
C GLU A 50 15.73 0.50 -1.45
N ASP A 51 15.69 0.48 -0.12
CA ASP A 51 16.84 0.83 0.71
C ASP A 51 17.40 -0.45 1.33
N SER A 52 18.46 -0.98 0.73
CA SER A 52 19.10 -2.21 1.18
C SER A 52 19.77 -2.08 2.55
N ARG A 53 20.17 -0.88 2.96
CA ARG A 53 20.81 -0.66 4.28
C ARG A 53 19.79 -0.79 5.39
N LYS A 54 18.58 -0.28 5.15
CA LYS A 54 17.45 -0.33 6.09
C LYS A 54 16.59 -1.59 5.94
N GLN A 55 16.83 -2.36 4.88
CA GLN A 55 16.02 -3.50 4.48
C GLN A 55 14.54 -3.15 4.30
N ILE A 56 14.27 -1.97 3.71
CA ILE A 56 12.94 -1.44 3.43
C ILE A 56 12.70 -1.41 1.93
N LYS A 57 11.52 -1.88 1.49
CA LYS A 57 11.03 -1.74 0.12
C LYS A 57 9.73 -0.95 0.12
N ILE A 58 9.65 0.09 -0.70
CA ILE A 58 8.41 0.81 -0.96
C ILE A 58 7.77 0.22 -2.21
N ILE A 59 6.55 -0.27 -2.07
CA ILE A 59 5.89 -1.09 -3.07
C ILE A 59 4.53 -0.48 -3.42
N LYS A 60 4.23 -0.42 -4.71
CA LYS A 60 2.94 0.01 -5.26
C LYS A 60 2.26 -1.14 -5.96
N THR A 61 0.96 -1.32 -5.70
CA THR A 61 0.15 -2.37 -6.33
C THR A 61 -1.26 -1.92 -6.65
N ARG A 62 -1.95 -2.69 -7.50
CA ARG A 62 -3.39 -2.53 -7.74
C ARG A 62 -4.14 -3.32 -6.68
N LEU A 63 -4.92 -2.65 -5.84
CA LEU A 63 -5.82 -3.33 -4.91
C LEU A 63 -7.10 -3.72 -5.65
N MET A 64 -7.38 -5.02 -5.72
CA MET A 64 -8.64 -5.51 -6.26
C MET A 64 -9.72 -5.32 -5.21
N VAL A 65 -10.69 -4.45 -5.49
CA VAL A 65 -11.82 -4.18 -4.60
C VAL A 65 -13.09 -4.77 -5.17
N ARG A 66 -13.88 -5.46 -4.34
CA ARG A 66 -15.04 -6.24 -4.80
C ARG A 66 -16.24 -5.38 -5.20
N SER A 67 -16.43 -4.25 -4.52
CA SER A 67 -17.56 -3.34 -4.77
C SER A 67 -17.47 -2.60 -6.11
N LEU A 68 -16.28 -2.48 -6.69
CA LEU A 68 -16.08 -1.89 -8.01
C LEU A 68 -16.04 -2.98 -9.08
N LYS A 69 -17.20 -3.41 -9.59
CA LYS A 69 -17.32 -4.37 -10.70
C LYS A 69 -16.39 -3.96 -11.87
N GLY A 70 -15.25 -4.65 -12.00
CA GLY A 70 -14.32 -4.48 -13.11
C GLY A 70 -13.42 -3.23 -13.11
N SER A 71 -13.51 -2.32 -12.13
CA SER A 71 -12.67 -1.10 -12.10
C SER A 71 -11.61 -1.16 -11.01
N SER A 72 -10.53 -1.92 -11.29
CA SER A 72 -9.30 -2.01 -10.48
C SER A 72 -8.46 -0.72 -10.54
N LYS A 73 -9.10 0.40 -10.20
CA LYS A 73 -8.53 1.75 -10.19
C LYS A 73 -7.83 2.06 -8.86
N THR A 74 -8.08 1.29 -7.81
CA THR A 74 -7.43 1.50 -6.51
C THR A 74 -5.94 1.17 -6.59
N ARG A 75 -5.13 2.07 -6.06
CA ARG A 75 -3.68 1.92 -5.91
C ARG A 75 -3.37 1.97 -4.43
N LEU A 76 -2.53 1.02 -4.01
CA LEU A 76 -2.06 0.87 -2.65
C LEU A 76 -0.55 1.02 -2.67
N VAL A 77 -0.03 1.89 -1.81
CA VAL A 77 1.40 2.08 -1.56
C VAL A 77 1.68 1.70 -0.12
N PHE A 78 2.67 0.86 0.08
CA PHE A 78 3.05 0.35 1.39
C PHE A 78 4.56 0.10 1.47
N SER A 79 5.10 0.12 2.68
CA SER A 79 6.46 -0.35 2.95
C SER A 79 6.43 -1.84 3.29
N PHE A 80 7.54 -2.51 3.00
CA PHE A 80 7.84 -3.84 3.47
C PHE A 80 9.22 -3.79 4.15
N CYS A 81 9.22 -3.90 5.49
CA CYS A 81 10.44 -3.87 6.30
C CYS A 81 10.78 -5.30 6.73
N VAL A 82 11.92 -5.81 6.26
CA VAL A 82 12.36 -7.18 6.57
C VAL A 82 12.83 -7.30 8.02
N CYS A 83 13.56 -6.28 8.52
CA CYS A 83 14.09 -6.28 9.89
C CYS A 83 12.98 -6.41 10.94
N GLU A 84 11.91 -5.63 10.77
CA GLU A 84 10.83 -5.51 11.75
C GLU A 84 9.67 -6.47 11.49
N ASP A 85 9.75 -7.28 10.43
CA ASP A 85 8.65 -8.12 9.92
C ASP A 85 7.33 -7.33 9.90
N CYS A 86 7.34 -6.16 9.25
CA CYS A 86 6.21 -5.24 9.26
C CYS A 86 5.89 -4.67 7.87
N ILE A 87 4.63 -4.27 7.73
CA ILE A 87 4.09 -3.53 6.59
C ILE A 87 3.45 -2.27 7.11
N ASP A 88 3.87 -1.13 6.60
CA ASP A 88 3.21 0.15 6.86
C ASP A 88 2.45 0.61 5.62
N PHE A 89 1.14 0.78 5.77
CA PHE A 89 0.32 1.34 4.72
C PHE A 89 0.52 2.86 4.67
N ILE A 90 1.05 3.34 3.53
CA ILE A 90 1.47 4.74 3.35
C ILE A 90 0.39 5.55 2.64
N GLU A 91 -0.16 5.01 1.55
CA GLU A 91 -1.13 5.73 0.73
C GLU A 91 -2.12 4.77 0.06
N ILE A 92 -3.38 5.20 -0.06
CA ILE A 92 -4.36 4.56 -0.93
C ILE A 92 -5.14 5.59 -1.74
N TYR A 93 -5.24 5.38 -3.05
CA TYR A 93 -5.92 6.33 -3.93
C TYR A 93 -6.60 5.64 -5.11
N LEU A 94 -7.51 6.36 -5.77
CA LEU A 94 -8.11 5.94 -7.02
C LEU A 94 -7.37 6.55 -8.20
N LYS A 95 -6.97 5.74 -9.18
CA LYS A 95 -6.23 6.15 -10.38
C LYS A 95 -6.90 7.26 -11.19
N ASN A 96 -8.23 7.37 -11.13
CA ASN A 96 -8.97 8.44 -11.82
C ASN A 96 -9.01 9.76 -11.03
N GLN A 97 -8.66 9.75 -9.75
CA GLN A 97 -8.55 10.96 -8.92
C GLN A 97 -7.10 11.44 -8.81
N LYS A 98 -6.14 10.52 -8.87
CA LYS A 98 -4.71 10.81 -8.80
C LYS A 98 -3.95 9.89 -9.75
N SER A 99 -3.03 10.43 -10.54
CA SER A 99 -2.30 9.68 -11.57
C SER A 99 -1.12 8.89 -11.01
N ARG A 100 -0.52 9.35 -9.90
CA ARG A 100 0.68 8.81 -9.26
C ARG A 100 0.57 8.84 -7.73
N GLU A 101 1.47 8.13 -7.08
CA GLU A 101 1.75 8.13 -5.63
C GLU A 101 2.19 9.51 -5.12
N ASP A 102 2.12 9.68 -3.81
CA ASP A 102 2.64 10.85 -3.10
C ASP A 102 4.14 10.66 -2.76
N ASP A 103 5.00 11.19 -3.62
CA ASP A 103 6.45 11.10 -3.43
C ASP A 103 6.88 11.75 -2.11
N ALA A 104 6.23 12.83 -1.68
CA ALA A 104 6.57 13.51 -0.42
C ALA A 104 6.29 12.63 0.80
N ARG A 105 5.14 11.94 0.84
CA ARG A 105 4.84 10.98 1.92
C ARG A 105 5.83 9.82 1.96
N ILE A 106 6.25 9.31 0.80
CA ILE A 106 7.26 8.24 0.72
C ILE A 106 8.61 8.72 1.28
N GLN A 107 9.05 9.92 0.89
CA GLN A 107 10.31 10.48 1.38
C GLN A 107 10.26 10.75 2.89
N GLU A 108 9.14 11.29 3.38
CA GLU A 108 8.95 11.52 4.82
C GLU A 108 9.01 10.22 5.62
N TYR A 109 8.30 9.18 5.15
CA TYR A 109 8.35 7.86 5.74
C TYR A 109 9.79 7.32 5.82
N LEU A 110 10.56 7.42 4.73
CA LEU A 110 11.94 6.94 4.68
C LEU A 110 12.90 7.72 5.58
N LYS A 111 12.64 9.01 5.86
CA LYS A 111 13.44 9.81 6.80
C LYS A 111 13.19 9.44 8.25
N CYS A 112 11.94 9.16 8.61
CA CYS A 112 11.57 8.78 9.98
C CYS A 112 12.08 7.38 10.38
N HIS A 113 12.33 6.52 9.39
CA HIS A 113 12.90 5.18 9.58
C HIS A 113 14.41 5.17 9.29
N ASN A 114 15.16 6.15 9.82
CA ASN A 114 16.62 6.26 9.71
C ASN A 114 17.35 5.47 10.80
#